data_AF-A0A1F3AEN5-F1
#
_entry.id   AF-A0A1F3AEN5-F1
#
_cell.length_a   1.000
_cell.length_b   1.000
_cell.length_c   1.000
_cell.angle_alpha   90.00
_cell.angle_beta   90.00
_cell.angle_gamma   90.00
#
_symmetry.space_group_name_H-M   'P 1'
#
loop_
_entity.id
_entity.type
_entity.pdbx_description
1 polymer ?
#
loop_
_entity_poly.entity_id
_entity_poly.type
_entity_poly.pdbx_seq_one_letter_code
_entity_poly.pdbx_strand_id
1 'polypeptide(L)'
;MPRILRLAVVLLTLSAAACATNEPVQVGEGPGWTAHGYLTPGETGDPEIIGTFDSEADCQSAVDDWMSRQVVGNPVSGECLPVDRR
;
A
#
# COMPACT_ATOMS: atom_id res chain seq x y z
N MET A 1 31.93 6.58 52.28
CA MET A 1 30.64 7.29 52.31
C MET A 1 30.92 8.78 52.46
N PRO A 2 30.21 9.73 51.82
CA PRO A 2 28.96 9.56 51.05
C PRO A 2 28.90 10.36 49.70
N ARG A 3 27.75 10.21 49.01
CA ARG A 3 27.04 11.25 48.20
C ARG A 3 27.63 11.58 46.81
N ILE A 4 26.94 11.59 45.67
CA ILE A 4 25.53 11.80 45.33
C ILE A 4 25.25 11.21 43.93
N LEU A 5 24.12 10.52 43.86
CA LEU A 5 23.27 10.20 42.72
C LEU A 5 23.20 11.34 41.67
N ARG A 6 23.51 11.05 40.39
CA ARG A 6 22.93 11.82 39.28
C ARG A 6 22.40 10.88 38.21
N LEU A 7 21.09 10.61 38.34
CA LEU A 7 20.18 10.35 37.24
C LEU A 7 20.45 11.30 36.07
N ALA A 8 20.58 10.76 34.87
CA ALA A 8 20.08 11.40 33.65
C ALA A 8 19.82 10.29 32.62
N VAL A 9 18.66 9.64 32.79
CA VAL A 9 17.96 8.99 31.68
C VAL A 9 17.66 10.07 30.66
N VAL A 10 18.23 9.99 29.46
CA VAL A 10 17.62 10.57 28.27
C VAL A 10 17.66 9.51 27.18
N LEU A 11 16.51 8.86 27.06
CA LEU A 11 16.11 8.04 25.93
C LEU A 11 16.32 8.83 24.63
N LEU A 12 17.28 8.42 23.82
CA LEU A 12 17.33 8.78 22.41
C LEU A 12 16.38 7.84 21.65
N THR A 13 15.09 8.12 21.75
CA THR A 13 14.09 7.59 20.81
C THR A 13 14.31 8.27 19.46
N LEU A 14 15.14 7.67 18.62
CA LEU A 14 15.16 7.99 17.19
C LEU A 14 13.88 7.42 16.57
N SER A 15 12.81 8.21 16.64
CA SER A 15 11.62 8.01 15.81
C SER A 15 11.97 8.40 14.38
N ALA A 16 12.71 7.54 13.69
CA ALA A 16 12.71 7.55 12.23
C ALA A 16 11.34 7.03 11.81
N ALA A 17 10.38 7.94 11.64
CA ALA A 17 9.24 7.70 10.78
C ALA A 17 9.81 7.46 9.39
N ALA A 18 10.10 6.19 9.08
CA ALA A 18 10.23 5.74 7.72
C ALA A 18 8.84 5.92 7.11
N CYS A 19 8.58 7.12 6.58
CA CYS A 19 7.63 7.23 5.48
C CYS A 19 8.21 6.30 4.41
N ALA A 20 7.63 5.11 4.31
CA ALA A 20 7.85 4.23 3.18
C ALA A 20 7.44 5.03 1.95
N THR A 21 8.43 5.66 1.32
CA THR A 21 8.28 6.20 -0.01
C THR A 21 8.00 4.98 -0.86
N ASN A 22 6.74 4.80 -1.28
CA ASN A 22 6.36 3.74 -2.19
C ASN A 22 7.26 3.85 -3.42
N GLU A 23 8.26 2.98 -3.51
CA GLU A 23 9.06 2.86 -4.71
C GLU A 23 8.12 2.48 -5.86
N PRO A 24 8.31 3.04 -7.07
CA PRO A 24 7.51 2.63 -8.21
C PRO A 24 7.71 1.12 -8.39
N VAL A 25 6.61 0.36 -8.23
CA VAL A 25 6.58 -1.10 -8.38
C VAL A 25 7.16 -1.43 -9.76
N GLN A 26 8.39 -1.95 -9.78
CA GLN A 26 9.01 -2.43 -11.00
C GLN A 26 8.28 -3.70 -11.40
N VAL A 27 7.61 -3.65 -12.55
CA VAL A 27 6.92 -4.79 -13.14
C VAL A 27 7.99 -5.77 -13.60
N GLY A 28 8.28 -6.79 -12.78
CA GLY A 28 9.14 -7.89 -13.16
C GLY A 28 8.47 -8.73 -14.26
N GLU A 29 9.28 -9.39 -15.08
CA GLU A 29 8.83 -10.36 -16.09
C GLU A 29 8.35 -11.68 -15.44
N GLY A 30 7.54 -11.59 -14.37
CA GLY A 30 6.86 -12.69 -13.70
C GLY A 30 5.49 -13.01 -14.31
N PRO A 31 4.74 -14.02 -13.80
CA PRO A 31 3.31 -14.14 -14.08
C PRO A 31 2.63 -12.90 -13.49
N GLY A 32 2.49 -11.86 -14.31
CA GLY A 32 2.00 -10.57 -13.84
C GLY A 32 0.57 -10.68 -13.32
N TRP A 33 0.29 -9.97 -12.25
CA TRP A 33 -1.04 -9.74 -11.70
C TRP A 33 -1.35 -8.26 -11.83
N THR A 34 -2.60 -7.91 -12.12
CA THR A 34 -3.05 -6.51 -12.23
C THR A 34 -4.11 -6.25 -11.18
N ALA A 35 -3.90 -5.21 -10.38
CA ALA A 35 -4.92 -4.71 -9.46
C ALA A 35 -5.75 -3.63 -10.16
N HIS A 36 -7.07 -3.84 -10.19
CA HIS A 36 -8.07 -2.94 -10.74
C HIS A 36 -8.84 -2.28 -9.61
N GLY A 37 -9.07 -0.98 -9.71
CA GLY A 37 -9.82 -0.19 -8.74
C GLY A 37 -11.02 0.49 -9.39
N TYR A 38 -12.20 0.34 -8.81
CA TYR A 38 -13.42 0.97 -9.27
C TYR A 38 -13.93 1.94 -8.22
N LEU A 39 -14.14 3.19 -8.62
CA LEU A 39 -14.97 4.15 -7.91
C LEU A 39 -16.33 4.15 -8.59
N THR A 40 -17.43 4.08 -7.82
CA THR A 40 -18.77 4.25 -8.39
C THR A 40 -19.43 5.53 -7.84
N PRO A 41 -19.98 6.42 -8.69
CA PRO A 41 -19.79 6.46 -10.14
C PRO A 41 -18.46 7.16 -10.43
N GLY A 42 -17.47 6.41 -10.89
CA GLY A 42 -16.23 6.95 -11.45
C GLY A 42 -16.57 7.73 -12.72
N GLU A 43 -15.64 8.57 -13.17
CA GLU A 43 -15.89 9.51 -14.27
C GLU A 43 -16.34 8.81 -15.56
N THR A 44 -15.84 7.59 -15.81
CA THR A 44 -16.19 6.77 -16.98
C THR A 44 -16.80 5.40 -16.63
N GLY A 45 -16.74 4.98 -15.36
CA GLY A 45 -17.14 3.63 -14.93
C GLY A 45 -16.12 2.54 -15.24
N ASP A 46 -14.98 2.88 -15.86
CA ASP A 46 -13.89 1.95 -16.12
C ASP A 46 -13.01 1.75 -14.87
N PRO A 47 -12.40 0.57 -14.69
CA PRO A 47 -11.41 0.36 -13.64
C PRO A 47 -10.16 1.20 -13.87
N GLU A 48 -9.67 1.85 -12.81
CA GLU A 48 -8.32 2.38 -12.74
C GLU A 48 -7.34 1.24 -12.47
N ILE A 49 -6.24 1.16 -13.24
CA ILE A 49 -5.16 0.22 -12.93
C ILE A 49 -4.39 0.78 -11.73
N ILE A 50 -4.55 0.15 -10.58
CA ILE A 50 -3.88 0.50 -9.32
C ILE A 50 -2.38 0.14 -9.42
N GLY A 51 -2.08 -0.99 -10.07
CA GLY A 51 -0.71 -1.44 -10.28
C GLY A 51 -0.63 -2.83 -10.89
N THR A 52 0.60 -3.23 -11.22
CA THR A 52 0.96 -4.56 -11.72
C THR A 52 2.02 -5.17 -10.82
N PHE A 53 1.86 -6.45 -10.46
CA PHE A 53 2.61 -7.14 -9.42
C PHE A 53 3.11 -8.50 -9.90
N ASP A 54 4.22 -8.96 -9.34
CA ASP A 54 4.79 -10.29 -9.65
C ASP A 54 4.09 -11.43 -8.87
N SER A 55 3.33 -11.09 -7.82
CA SER A 55 2.63 -12.05 -6.97
C SER A 55 1.16 -11.68 -6.75
N GLU A 56 0.31 -12.71 -6.63
CA GLU A 56 -1.11 -12.55 -6.29
C GLU A 56 -1.29 -11.89 -4.92
N ALA A 57 -0.42 -12.20 -3.96
CA ALA A 57 -0.50 -11.68 -2.60
C ALA A 57 -0.26 -10.17 -2.55
N ASP A 58 0.75 -9.67 -3.28
CA ASP A 58 1.04 -8.23 -3.34
C ASP A 58 -0.08 -7.48 -4.08
N CYS A 59 -0.61 -8.09 -5.15
CA CYS A 59 -1.76 -7.57 -5.87
C CYS A 59 -3.01 -7.48 -5.00
N GLN A 60 -3.29 -8.51 -4.20
CA GLN A 60 -4.42 -8.53 -3.27
C GLN A 60 -4.24 -7.46 -2.17
N SER A 61 -3.03 -7.29 -1.65
CA SER A 61 -2.74 -6.23 -0.67
C SER A 61 -3.02 -4.84 -1.25
N ALA A 62 -2.66 -4.60 -2.51
CA ALA A 62 -2.94 -3.33 -3.17
C ALA A 62 -4.45 -3.08 -3.40
N VAL A 63 -5.21 -4.15 -3.68
CA VAL A 63 -6.68 -4.10 -3.78
C VAL A 63 -7.30 -3.79 -2.41
N ASP A 64 -6.81 -4.40 -1.34
CA ASP A 64 -7.29 -4.14 0.02
C ASP A 64 -7.00 -2.70 0.46
N ASP A 65 -5.80 -2.19 0.15
CA ASP A 65 -5.43 -0.79 0.37
C ASP A 65 -6.34 0.16 -0.41
N TRP A 66 -6.68 -0.18 -1.66
CA TRP A 66 -7.64 0.59 -2.45
C TRP A 66 -9.03 0.60 -1.82
N MET A 67 -9.55 -0.56 -1.42
CA MET A 67 -10.86 -0.69 -0.78
C MET A 67 -10.93 0.02 0.58
N SER A 68 -9.78 0.24 1.24
CA SER A 68 -9.70 1.02 2.49
C SER A 68 -9.98 2.52 2.28
N ARG A 69 -9.94 3.01 1.03
CA ARG A 69 -10.23 4.41 0.71
C ARG A 69 -11.68 4.73 1.04
N GLN A 70 -11.89 5.62 2.00
CA GLN A 70 -13.22 6.17 2.26
C GLN A 70 -13.52 7.30 1.28
N VAL A 71 -14.45 7.06 0.36
CA VAL A 71 -15.02 8.11 -0.51
C VAL A 71 -16.48 8.31 -0.10
N VAL A 72 -16.81 9.51 0.40
CA VAL A 72 -18.16 9.82 0.92
C VAL A 72 -19.20 9.60 -0.16
N GLY A 73 -20.13 8.67 0.08
CA GLY A 73 -21.26 8.40 -0.80
C GLY A 73 -20.94 7.56 -2.05
N ASN A 74 -19.69 7.11 -2.23
CA ASN A 74 -19.27 6.33 -3.39
C ASN A 74 -18.76 4.95 -2.98
N PRO A 75 -19.35 3.85 -3.51
CA PRO A 75 -18.78 2.52 -3.36
C PRO A 75 -17.38 2.47 -3.96
N VAL A 76 -16.45 1.90 -3.21
CA VAL A 76 -15.11 1.54 -3.66
C VAL A 76 -15.06 0.02 -3.77
N SER A 77 -14.58 -0.49 -4.90
CA SER A 77 -14.32 -1.91 -5.10
C SER A 77 -13.00 -2.09 -5.85
N GLY A 78 -12.40 -3.28 -5.74
CA GLY A 78 -11.22 -3.61 -6.51
C GLY A 78 -11.10 -5.11 -6.75
N GLU A 79 -10.31 -5.46 -7.75
CA GLU A 79 -10.15 -6.83 -8.22
C GLU A 79 -8.67 -7.08 -8.57
N CYS A 80 -8.15 -8.25 -8.21
CA CYS A 80 -6.85 -8.71 -8.65
C CYS A 80 -7.02 -9.75 -9.75
N LEU A 81 -6.48 -9.51 -10.94
CA LEU A 81 -6.63 -10.37 -12.10
C LEU A 81 -5.25 -10.82 -12.63
N PRO A 82 -5.08 -12.10 -13.01
CA PRO A 82 -3.86 -12.54 -13.66
C PRO A 82 -3.75 -11.91 -15.06
N VAL A 83 -2.55 -11.51 -15.44
CA VAL A 83 -2.24 -11.06 -16.80
C VAL A 83 -2.01 -12.30 -17.65
N ASP A 84 -2.93 -12.58 -18.57
CA ASP A 84 -2.76 -13.64 -19.54
C ASP A 84 -1.47 -13.39 -20.36
N ARG A 85 -0.51 -14.31 -20.25
CA ARG A 85 0.67 -14.34 -21.12
C ARG A 85 0.22 -14.76 -22.51
N ARG A 86 0.21 -13.82 -23.47
CA ARG A 86 0.08 -14.15 -24.90
C ARG A 86 1.26 -14.97 -25.40
#